data_AF-A0A949UCX9-F1
#
_entry.id   AF-A0A949UCX9-F1
#
_cell.length_a   1.000
_cell.length_b   1.000
_cell.length_c   1.000
_cell.angle_alpha   90.00
_cell.angle_beta   90.00
_cell.angle_gamma   90.00
#
_symmetry.space_group_name_H-M   'P 1'
#
loop_
_entity.id
_entity.type
_entity.pdbx_description
1 polymer ?
#
loop_
_entity_poly.entity_id
_entity_poly.type
_entity_poly.pdbx_seq_one_letter_code
_entity_poly.pdbx_strand_id
1 'polypeptide(L)'
;MRKFVDNSMRVLLLVGLVAVMSYGQSLGDVAREQREKQQAKKAQADKKVVTNEDLPEHPDAEQSSSSNTQTESVDQDLAEKKAPEQWKQEIQEQKQSVANLQAQMDRLNSSIHFAPGNCVRNCVQWNEHQVEKQDEVQRMQSELEQQKKRLEDMQEAARKQGYGNSVYEPQ
;
A
#
# COMPACT_ATOMS: atom_id res chain seq x y z
N MET A 1 -60.17 -8.76 -14.44
CA MET A 1 -60.67 -8.47 -15.80
C MET A 1 -60.21 -7.08 -16.22
N ARG A 2 -59.88 -6.94 -17.51
CA ARG A 2 -59.56 -5.72 -18.30
C ARG A 2 -58.10 -5.23 -18.28
N LYS A 3 -57.46 -5.61 -19.39
CA LYS A 3 -56.20 -5.19 -20.05
C LYS A 3 -56.34 -3.77 -20.67
N PHE A 4 -55.29 -3.35 -21.40
CA PHE A 4 -55.18 -2.29 -22.46
C PHE A 4 -54.46 -0.99 -22.00
N VAL A 5 -53.40 -0.41 -22.59
CA VAL A 5 -52.54 -0.64 -23.80
C VAL A 5 -51.26 0.22 -23.73
N ASP A 6 -50.21 -0.27 -24.40
CA ASP A 6 -48.92 0.33 -24.80
C ASP A 6 -48.95 1.64 -25.64
N ASN A 7 -47.89 2.47 -25.56
CA ASN A 7 -47.13 3.07 -26.71
C ASN A 7 -46.20 4.19 -26.20
N SER A 8 -44.87 4.08 -26.32
CA SER A 8 -44.05 4.40 -27.52
C SER A 8 -44.02 5.88 -27.90
N MET A 9 -42.93 6.59 -27.57
CA MET A 9 -42.32 7.59 -28.47
C MET A 9 -40.87 7.91 -28.05
N ARG A 10 -39.92 7.56 -28.91
CA ARG A 10 -38.50 7.95 -28.85
C ARG A 10 -38.34 9.40 -29.33
N VAL A 11 -37.48 10.21 -28.70
CA VAL A 11 -36.72 11.28 -29.39
C VAL A 11 -35.32 11.41 -28.76
N LEU A 12 -34.32 11.37 -29.64
CA LEU A 12 -32.89 11.52 -29.45
C LEU A 12 -32.44 12.98 -29.22
N LEU A 13 -31.18 13.12 -28.76
CA LEU A 13 -30.10 13.99 -29.29
C LEU A 13 -29.69 15.30 -28.57
N LEU A 14 -28.35 15.42 -28.44
CA LEU A 14 -27.44 16.61 -28.35
C LEU A 14 -27.05 17.08 -26.93
N VAL A 15 -25.86 16.72 -26.42
CA VAL A 15 -24.50 17.30 -26.64
C VAL A 15 -24.33 18.69 -26.03
N GLY A 16 -23.49 18.79 -24.99
CA GLY A 16 -23.06 20.04 -24.36
C GLY A 16 -21.84 19.81 -23.46
N LEU A 17 -20.67 19.80 -24.08
CA LEU A 17 -19.35 19.50 -23.53
C LEU A 17 -18.77 20.77 -22.85
N VAL A 18 -18.54 20.73 -21.53
CA VAL A 18 -17.73 21.74 -20.83
C VAL A 18 -16.64 21.02 -20.06
N ALA A 19 -15.45 20.96 -20.66
CA ALA A 19 -14.24 20.47 -20.02
C ALA A 19 -13.70 21.56 -19.08
N VAL A 20 -13.68 21.29 -17.78
CA VAL A 20 -12.91 22.08 -16.82
C VAL A 20 -11.49 21.51 -16.80
N MET A 21 -10.53 22.24 -17.38
CA MET A 21 -9.10 21.95 -17.23
C MET A 21 -8.71 22.20 -15.77
N SER A 22 -8.63 21.12 -15.00
CA SER A 22 -7.95 21.11 -13.71
C SER A 22 -6.47 20.83 -13.99
N TYR A 23 -5.60 21.81 -13.72
CA TYR A 23 -4.16 21.58 -13.65
C TYR A 23 -3.88 20.69 -12.44
N GLY A 24 -3.97 19.38 -12.64
CA GLY A 24 -3.44 18.40 -11.71
C GLY A 24 -1.92 18.47 -11.76
N GLN A 25 -1.29 18.96 -10.69
CA GLN A 25 0.11 18.68 -10.45
C GLN A 25 0.24 17.16 -10.36
N SER A 26 0.72 16.59 -11.45
CA SER A 26 0.71 15.16 -11.71
C SER A 26 1.64 14.48 -10.73
N LEU A 27 1.14 13.42 -10.09
CA LEU A 27 1.95 12.50 -9.27
C LEU A 27 3.17 11.95 -10.03
N GLY A 28 3.18 12.04 -11.37
CA GLY A 28 4.33 11.72 -12.21
C GLY A 28 5.53 12.66 -12.04
N ASP A 29 5.32 13.94 -11.73
CA ASP A 29 6.42 14.91 -11.57
C ASP A 29 7.19 14.69 -10.25
N VAL A 30 6.48 14.36 -9.16
CA VAL A 30 7.11 13.99 -7.88
C VAL A 30 7.93 12.70 -8.01
N ALA A 31 7.47 11.74 -8.81
CA ALA A 31 8.19 10.50 -9.07
C ALA A 31 9.48 10.72 -9.89
N ARG A 32 9.49 11.69 -10.81
CA ARG A 32 10.72 12.07 -11.54
C ARG A 32 11.73 12.75 -10.61
N GLU A 33 11.29 13.67 -9.75
CA GLU A 33 12.18 14.37 -8.82
C GLU A 33 12.87 13.41 -7.83
N GLN A 34 12.16 12.38 -7.35
CA GLN A 34 12.79 11.36 -6.50
C GLN A 34 13.81 10.49 -7.24
N ARG A 35 13.59 10.19 -8.53
CA ARG A 35 14.58 9.44 -9.34
C ARG A 35 15.85 10.24 -9.55
N GLU A 36 15.73 11.54 -9.80
CA GLU A 36 16.89 12.43 -9.97
C GLU A 36 17.71 12.55 -8.67
N LYS A 37 17.05 12.68 -7.51
CA LYS A 37 17.73 12.70 -6.20
C LYS A 37 18.45 11.38 -5.88
N GLN A 38 17.91 10.24 -6.31
CA GLN A 38 18.56 8.94 -6.09
C GLN A 38 19.75 8.71 -7.04
N GLN A 39 19.68 9.20 -8.28
CA GLN A 39 20.80 9.12 -9.22
C GLN A 39 21.98 9.99 -8.79
N ALA A 40 21.71 11.18 -8.22
CA ALA A 40 22.75 12.04 -7.65
C ALA A 40 23.46 11.40 -6.44
N LYS A 41 22.72 10.68 -5.57
CA LYS A 41 23.31 9.94 -4.45
C LYS A 41 24.14 8.73 -4.88
N LYS A 42 23.76 8.05 -5.97
CA LYS A 42 24.48 6.87 -6.47
C LYS A 42 25.78 7.23 -7.21
N ALA A 43 25.91 8.47 -7.69
CA ALA A 43 27.14 8.96 -8.32
C ALA A 43 28.25 9.35 -7.32
N GLN A 44 27.97 9.37 -6.00
CA GLN A 44 28.90 9.81 -4.96
C GLN A 44 29.43 8.67 -4.06
N ALA A 45 29.07 7.42 -4.34
CA ALA A 45 29.61 6.25 -3.64
C ALA A 45 30.88 5.79 -4.35
N ASP A 46 31.98 6.44 -3.97
CA ASP A 46 33.33 6.20 -4.45
C ASP A 46 33.81 4.74 -4.29
N LYS A 47 34.59 4.36 -5.29
CA LYS A 47 35.29 3.10 -5.52
C LYS A 47 36.27 2.81 -4.36
N LYS A 48 36.01 1.80 -3.51
CA LYS A 48 37.04 1.23 -2.63
C LYS A 48 37.31 -0.22 -3.02
N VAL A 49 38.37 -0.40 -3.82
CA VAL A 49 39.00 -1.69 -4.09
C VAL A 49 39.68 -2.14 -2.80
N VAL A 50 39.29 -3.29 -2.26
CA VAL A 50 39.99 -3.94 -1.15
C VAL A 50 40.86 -5.04 -1.77
N THR A 51 42.17 -4.81 -1.81
CA THR A 51 43.18 -5.78 -2.25
C THR A 51 43.59 -6.69 -1.09
N ASN A 52 43.81 -7.96 -1.42
CA ASN A 52 44.09 -9.09 -0.55
C ASN A 52 45.59 -9.16 -0.16
N GLU A 53 46.06 -8.29 0.75
CA GLU A 53 47.51 -8.12 1.02
C GLU A 53 47.95 -8.20 2.50
N ASP A 54 47.08 -8.52 3.46
CA ASP A 54 47.49 -8.70 4.87
C ASP A 54 47.08 -10.09 5.41
N LEU A 55 47.72 -11.14 4.88
CA LEU A 55 47.72 -12.49 5.46
C LEU A 55 49.03 -12.70 6.25
N PRO A 56 49.00 -12.97 7.57
CA PRO A 56 50.15 -13.57 8.23
C PRO A 56 50.23 -15.09 7.96
N GLU A 57 51.43 -15.54 7.57
CA GLU A 57 51.86 -16.93 7.37
C GLU A 57 51.71 -17.82 8.64
N HIS A 58 51.42 -19.10 8.39
CA HIS A 58 51.25 -20.22 9.34
C HIS A 58 52.47 -20.45 10.28
N PRO A 59 52.33 -21.29 11.34
CA PRO A 59 52.71 -22.71 11.14
C PRO A 59 51.80 -23.74 11.81
N ASP A 60 51.90 -24.95 11.25
CA ASP A 60 51.25 -26.22 11.56
C ASP A 60 51.24 -26.69 13.03
N ALA A 61 50.16 -27.43 13.38
CA ALA A 61 50.21 -28.55 14.31
C ALA A 61 49.08 -29.55 14.00
N GLU A 62 49.42 -30.53 13.16
CA GLU A 62 49.06 -31.95 13.18
C GLU A 62 47.70 -32.42 13.79
N GLN A 63 46.86 -32.92 12.88
CA GLN A 63 46.38 -34.32 12.82
C GLN A 63 45.44 -34.84 13.93
N SER A 64 44.15 -34.94 13.59
CA SER A 64 43.41 -36.22 13.65
C SER A 64 42.13 -36.19 12.84
N SER A 65 42.06 -37.14 11.91
CA SER A 65 40.95 -37.43 11.00
C SER A 65 39.67 -37.81 11.73
N SER A 66 38.52 -37.26 11.32
CA SER A 66 37.39 -38.04 10.77
C SER A 66 36.13 -37.18 10.63
N SER A 67 35.60 -37.16 9.40
CA SER A 67 34.21 -36.93 8.99
C SER A 67 33.39 -35.85 9.70
N ASN A 68 33.11 -34.74 9.00
CA ASN A 68 31.95 -34.70 8.10
C ASN A 68 32.01 -33.44 7.22
N THR A 69 31.78 -33.63 5.93
CA THR A 69 31.53 -32.54 4.99
C THR A 69 30.24 -31.84 5.36
N GLN A 70 30.32 -30.59 5.80
CA GLN A 70 29.39 -29.52 5.43
C GLN A 70 30.02 -28.17 5.79
N THR A 71 30.71 -27.59 4.82
CA THR A 71 30.37 -26.28 4.23
C THR A 71 29.14 -25.64 4.92
N GLU A 72 29.19 -24.46 5.53
CA GLU A 72 29.41 -23.17 4.87
C GLU A 72 29.57 -22.06 5.92
N SER A 73 30.70 -21.37 5.85
CA SER A 73 30.86 -19.98 6.24
C SER A 73 30.30 -19.08 5.13
N VAL A 74 29.08 -18.59 5.27
CA VAL A 74 28.36 -17.77 4.25
C VAL A 74 27.22 -17.05 4.99
N ASP A 75 26.96 -15.75 5.01
CA ASP A 75 27.48 -14.55 4.36
C ASP A 75 26.95 -13.37 5.19
N GLN A 76 27.83 -12.48 5.66
CA GLN A 76 27.42 -11.16 6.17
C GLN A 76 27.23 -10.13 5.04
N ASP A 77 26.75 -10.59 3.87
CA ASP A 77 26.59 -9.76 2.67
C ASP A 77 25.28 -10.02 1.92
N LEU A 78 24.24 -10.44 2.65
CA LEU A 78 22.87 -10.47 2.15
C LEU A 78 22.14 -9.25 2.66
N ALA A 79 21.67 -8.39 1.74
CA ALA A 79 20.63 -7.42 2.03
C ALA A 79 19.57 -8.08 2.92
N GLU A 80 19.48 -7.60 4.17
CA GLU A 80 18.90 -8.32 5.31
C GLU A 80 17.52 -8.88 4.96
N LYS A 81 17.46 -10.18 4.66
CA LYS A 81 16.20 -10.87 4.39
C LYS A 81 15.43 -10.92 5.70
N LYS A 82 14.32 -10.18 5.78
CA LYS A 82 13.42 -10.21 6.94
C LYS A 82 13.00 -11.64 7.24
N ALA A 83 12.94 -11.99 8.52
CA ALA A 83 12.51 -13.33 8.95
C ALA A 83 11.03 -13.58 8.59
N PRO A 84 10.62 -14.83 8.34
CA PRO A 84 9.23 -15.16 7.99
C PRO A 84 8.21 -14.70 9.04
N GLU A 85 8.55 -14.81 10.33
CA GLU A 85 7.69 -14.36 11.43
C GLU A 85 7.53 -12.84 11.46
N GLN A 86 8.58 -12.08 11.10
CA GLN A 86 8.50 -10.62 11.00
C GLN A 86 7.55 -10.21 9.88
N TRP A 87 7.65 -10.85 8.71
CA TRP A 87 6.70 -10.62 7.61
C TRP A 87 5.26 -10.91 8.02
N LYS A 88 5.04 -12.05 8.68
CA LYS A 88 3.71 -12.44 9.16
C LYS A 88 3.14 -11.40 10.11
N GLN A 89 3.93 -10.95 11.08
CA GLN A 89 3.52 -9.92 12.04
C GLN A 89 3.16 -8.61 11.34
N GLU A 90 4.04 -8.07 10.48
CA GLU A 90 3.81 -6.80 9.78
C GLU A 90 2.57 -6.87 8.87
N ILE A 91 2.40 -7.97 8.14
CA ILE A 91 1.23 -8.19 7.28
C ILE A 91 -0.05 -8.27 8.12
N GLN A 92 -0.02 -8.94 9.27
CA GLN A 92 -1.17 -9.03 10.17
C GLN A 92 -1.54 -7.68 10.77
N GLU A 93 -0.56 -6.92 11.25
CA GLU A 93 -0.76 -5.56 11.77
C GLU A 93 -1.36 -4.64 10.69
N GLN A 94 -0.86 -4.74 9.45
CA GLN A 94 -1.40 -3.99 8.33
C GLN A 94 -2.85 -4.38 8.01
N LYS A 95 -3.18 -5.67 8.01
CA LYS A 95 -4.57 -6.14 7.85
C LYS A 95 -5.47 -5.58 8.94
N GLN A 96 -5.00 -5.56 10.19
CA GLN A 96 -5.76 -4.97 11.29
C GLN A 96 -5.97 -3.47 11.10
N SER A 97 -4.96 -2.74 10.60
CA SER A 97 -5.11 -1.33 10.26
C SER A 97 -6.17 -1.10 9.18
N VAL A 98 -6.19 -1.93 8.13
CA VAL A 98 -7.22 -1.88 7.07
C VAL A 98 -8.62 -2.14 7.65
N ALA A 99 -8.75 -3.18 8.49
CA ALA A 99 -10.02 -3.53 9.13
C ALA A 99 -10.52 -2.42 10.08
N ASN A 100 -9.63 -1.83 10.87
CA ASN A 100 -9.96 -0.73 11.77
C ASN A 100 -10.40 0.53 10.99
N LEU A 101 -9.72 0.85 9.89
CA LEU A 101 -10.11 2.00 9.06
C LEU A 101 -11.46 1.78 8.40
N GLN A 102 -11.71 0.57 7.88
CA GLN A 102 -13.02 0.20 7.34
C GLN A 102 -14.13 0.32 8.39
N ALA A 103 -13.91 -0.19 9.60
CA ALA A 103 -14.88 -0.10 10.69
C ALA A 103 -15.15 1.36 11.12
N GLN A 104 -14.13 2.22 11.09
CA GLN A 104 -14.28 3.66 11.35
C GLN A 104 -15.11 4.34 10.27
N MET A 105 -14.85 4.04 9.00
CA MET A 105 -15.67 4.52 7.90
C MET A 105 -17.13 4.07 8.02
N ASP A 106 -17.36 2.79 8.32
CA ASP A 106 -18.71 2.25 8.45
C ASP A 106 -19.46 2.93 9.60
N ARG A 107 -18.78 3.13 10.74
CA ARG A 107 -19.33 3.87 11.88
C ARG A 107 -19.65 5.31 11.51
N LEU A 108 -18.73 6.02 10.85
CA LEU A 108 -18.95 7.41 10.48
C LEU A 108 -20.11 7.52 9.48
N ASN A 109 -20.10 6.70 8.44
CA ASN A 109 -21.14 6.63 7.42
C ASN A 109 -22.51 6.31 8.02
N SER A 110 -22.58 5.36 8.98
CA SER A 110 -23.81 5.05 9.71
C SER A 110 -24.33 6.21 10.57
N SER A 111 -23.50 7.21 10.85
CA SER A 111 -23.90 8.40 11.62
C SER A 111 -24.42 9.55 10.74
N ILE A 112 -24.29 9.44 9.41
CA ILE A 112 -24.68 10.48 8.46
C ILE A 112 -26.19 10.42 8.24
N HIS A 113 -26.89 11.47 8.65
CA HIS A 113 -28.34 11.56 8.51
C HIS A 113 -28.76 12.99 8.18
N PHE A 114 -29.21 13.22 6.96
CA PHE A 114 -29.70 14.54 6.55
C PHE A 114 -31.06 14.85 7.18
N ALA A 115 -31.26 16.12 7.51
CA ALA A 115 -32.53 16.61 7.97
C ALA A 115 -33.60 16.42 6.88
N PRO A 116 -34.81 15.96 7.24
CA PRO A 116 -35.90 15.82 6.30
C PRO A 116 -36.36 17.19 5.75
N GLY A 117 -36.99 17.19 4.58
CA GLY A 117 -37.42 18.42 3.90
C GLY A 117 -38.43 19.29 4.67
N ASN A 118 -39.07 18.74 5.72
CA ASN A 118 -39.98 19.47 6.61
C ASN A 118 -39.29 20.05 7.86
N CYS A 119 -37.96 20.01 7.93
CA CYS A 119 -37.22 20.55 9.06
C CYS A 119 -37.38 22.08 9.13
N VAL A 120 -37.70 22.60 10.33
CA VAL A 120 -38.08 24.02 10.53
C VAL A 120 -36.99 24.85 11.22
N ARG A 121 -36.03 24.23 11.92
CA ARG A 121 -34.96 24.93 12.67
C ARG A 121 -33.63 24.20 12.55
N ASN A 122 -32.54 24.96 12.41
CA ASN A 122 -31.14 24.50 12.39
C ASN A 122 -30.80 23.43 11.33
N CYS A 123 -31.64 23.26 10.32
CA CYS A 123 -31.53 22.19 9.33
C CYS A 123 -30.33 22.37 8.41
N VAL A 124 -30.04 23.62 8.05
CA VAL A 124 -28.90 23.98 7.20
C VAL A 124 -27.60 23.60 7.91
N GLN A 125 -27.39 24.10 9.11
CA GLN A 125 -26.20 23.79 9.92
C GLN A 125 -26.06 22.28 10.22
N TRP A 126 -27.17 21.61 10.53
CA TRP A 126 -27.17 20.15 10.71
C TRP A 126 -26.71 19.41 9.45
N ASN A 127 -27.21 19.82 8.28
CA ASN A 127 -26.85 19.25 6.99
C ASN A 127 -25.41 19.57 6.59
N GLU A 128 -24.92 20.77 6.88
CA GLU A 128 -23.51 21.14 6.69
C GLU A 128 -22.61 20.16 7.46
N HIS A 129 -22.94 19.86 8.71
CA HIS A 129 -22.20 18.87 9.48
C HIS A 129 -22.30 17.44 8.89
N GLN A 130 -23.41 17.09 8.24
CA GLN A 130 -23.49 15.80 7.53
C GLN A 130 -22.61 15.76 6.29
N VAL A 131 -22.47 16.90 5.57
CA VAL A 131 -21.55 17.03 4.43
C VAL A 131 -20.11 16.90 4.90
N GLU A 132 -19.71 17.55 6.00
CA GLU A 132 -18.37 17.41 6.58
C GLU A 132 -18.02 15.95 6.86
N LYS A 133 -18.95 15.18 7.43
CA LYS A 133 -18.76 13.75 7.65
C LYS A 133 -18.63 12.96 6.34
N GLN A 134 -19.37 13.32 5.29
CA GLN A 134 -19.20 12.70 3.97
C GLN A 134 -17.82 12.96 3.40
N ASP A 135 -17.30 14.18 3.53
CA ASP A 135 -15.96 14.54 3.08
C ASP A 135 -14.89 13.75 3.86
N GLU A 136 -15.08 13.57 5.16
CA GLU A 136 -14.20 12.75 5.99
C GLU A 136 -14.24 11.27 5.56
N VAL A 137 -15.42 10.71 5.23
CA VAL A 137 -15.52 9.36 4.66
C VAL A 137 -14.74 9.26 3.34
N GLN A 138 -14.83 10.24 2.45
CA GLN A 138 -14.09 10.24 1.18
C GLN A 138 -12.57 10.29 1.41
N ARG A 139 -12.11 11.07 2.40
CA ARG A 139 -10.69 11.09 2.77
C ARG A 139 -10.22 9.74 3.30
N MET A 140 -11.01 9.11 4.18
CA MET A 140 -10.71 7.77 4.69
C MET A 140 -10.73 6.71 3.59
N GLN A 141 -11.58 6.84 2.56
CA GLN A 141 -11.55 5.94 1.39
C GLN A 141 -10.20 6.00 0.67
N SER A 142 -9.67 7.20 0.43
CA SER A 142 -8.35 7.35 -0.18
C SER A 142 -7.24 6.75 0.68
N GLU A 143 -7.32 6.90 2.00
CA GLU A 143 -6.36 6.26 2.91
C GLU A 143 -6.50 4.73 2.89
N LEU A 144 -7.73 4.21 2.83
CA LEU A 144 -7.99 2.76 2.76
C LEU A 144 -7.37 2.15 1.50
N GLU A 145 -7.47 2.82 0.36
CA GLU A 145 -6.82 2.38 -0.88
C GLU A 145 -5.30 2.33 -0.74
N GLN A 146 -4.70 3.33 -0.11
CA GLN A 146 -3.26 3.36 0.16
C GLN A 146 -2.83 2.23 1.10
N GLN A 147 -3.60 1.97 2.16
CA GLN A 147 -3.32 0.90 3.12
C GLN A 147 -3.49 -0.49 2.49
N LYS A 148 -4.45 -0.67 1.59
CA LYS A 148 -4.62 -1.90 0.80
C LYS A 148 -3.45 -2.10 -0.16
N LYS A 149 -3.05 -1.06 -0.88
CA LYS A 149 -1.87 -1.12 -1.76
C LYS A 149 -0.59 -1.48 -0.99
N ARG A 150 -0.39 -0.86 0.18
CA ARG A 150 0.75 -1.19 1.05
C ARG A 150 0.73 -2.66 1.48
N LEU A 151 -0.45 -3.21 1.81
CA LEU A 151 -0.61 -4.62 2.14
C LEU A 151 -0.20 -5.52 0.96
N GLU A 152 -0.66 -5.20 -0.25
CA GLU A 152 -0.28 -5.91 -1.48
C GLU A 152 1.23 -5.85 -1.73
N ASP A 153 1.84 -4.67 -1.59
CA ASP A 153 3.28 -4.48 -1.77
C ASP A 153 4.09 -5.31 -0.76
N MET A 154 3.65 -5.42 0.50
CA MET A 154 4.31 -6.27 1.50
C MET A 154 4.19 -7.75 1.20
N GLN A 155 3.01 -8.21 0.78
CA GLN A 155 2.81 -9.59 0.37
C GLN A 155 3.67 -9.94 -0.85
N GLU A 156 3.75 -9.04 -1.83
CA GLU A 156 4.59 -9.21 -3.01
C GLU A 156 6.09 -9.17 -2.69
N ALA A 157 6.52 -8.31 -1.76
CA ALA A 157 7.90 -8.28 -1.29
C ALA A 157 8.30 -9.59 -0.60
N ALA A 158 7.44 -10.13 0.25
CA ALA A 158 7.66 -11.44 0.88
C ALA A 158 7.67 -12.58 -0.16
N ARG A 159 6.82 -12.54 -1.20
CA ARG A 159 6.84 -13.53 -2.30
C ARG A 159 8.16 -13.50 -3.05
N LYS A 160 8.68 -12.31 -3.33
CA LYS A 160 10.00 -12.12 -3.97
C LYS A 160 11.16 -12.64 -3.12
N GLN A 161 10.99 -12.71 -1.80
CA GLN A 161 11.96 -13.32 -0.88
C GLN A 161 11.82 -14.85 -0.77
N GLY A 162 10.84 -15.44 -1.46
CA GLY A 162 10.61 -16.90 -1.49
C GLY A 162 9.65 -17.39 -0.41
N TYR A 163 8.99 -16.50 0.33
CA TYR A 163 8.00 -16.91 1.32
C TYR A 163 6.70 -17.36 0.64
N GLY A 164 6.14 -18.48 1.10
CA GLY A 164 4.92 -19.09 0.57
C GLY A 164 3.64 -18.51 1.17
N ASN A 165 2.48 -19.05 0.75
CA ASN A 165 1.16 -18.55 1.14
C ASN A 165 0.87 -18.59 2.66
N SER A 166 1.61 -19.40 3.41
CA SER A 166 1.51 -19.51 4.87
C SER A 166 1.83 -18.21 5.62
N VAL A 167 2.59 -17.30 5.00
CA VAL A 167 2.87 -15.96 5.56
C VAL A 167 1.74 -14.97 5.24
N TYR A 168 0.97 -15.20 4.18
CA TYR A 168 -0.07 -14.29 3.68
C TYR A 168 -1.46 -14.58 4.23
N GLU A 169 -1.81 -15.85 4.43
CA GLU A 169 -3.12 -16.32 4.86
C GLU A 169 -2.98 -17.29 6.04
N PRO A 170 -2.69 -16.79 7.26
CA PRO A 170 -2.81 -17.64 8.44
C PRO A 170 -4.28 -18.09 8.55
N GLN A 171 -4.50 -19.40 8.65
CA GLN A 171 -5.83 -20.00 8.78
C GLN A 171 -6.54 -19.58 10.06
#